data_AF-A0A933G7Q8-F1
#
_entry.id   AF-A0A933G7Q8-F1
#
_cell.length_a   1.000
_cell.length_b   1.000
_cell.length_c   1.000
_cell.angle_alpha   90.00
_cell.angle_beta   90.00
_cell.angle_gamma   90.00
#
_symmetry.space_group_name_H-M   'P 1'
#
loop_
_entity.id
_entity.type
_entity.pdbx_description
1 polymer ?
#
loop_
_entity_poly.entity_id
_entity_poly.type
_entity_poly.pdbx_seq_one_letter_code
_entity_poly.pdbx_strand_id
1 'polypeptide(L)'
;DELGLQPNAALWFFDPEANEWYLLFAAPEVTTKGPREVYAKIREVIEQLGEKASAAPFSVVSLLDPNDELVRLLQGAVRTGPGINRVRFSKNVINGHFIDDALIYRIA
;
A
#
# COMPACT_ATOMS: atom_id res chain seq x y z
N ASP A 1 -11.70 0.44 3.78
CA ASP A 1 -12.38 0.62 5.07
C ASP A 1 -13.85 0.22 5.04
N GLU A 2 -14.72 0.89 4.27
CA GLU A 2 -16.18 0.63 4.28
C GLU A 2 -16.56 -0.83 3.98
N LEU A 3 -15.80 -1.51 3.11
CA LEU A 3 -16.00 -2.92 2.74
C LEU A 3 -15.27 -3.91 3.68
N GLY A 4 -14.85 -3.45 4.86
CA GLY A 4 -14.26 -4.30 5.90
C GLY A 4 -12.83 -4.77 5.61
N LEU A 5 -12.10 -4.06 4.75
CA LEU A 5 -10.65 -4.14 4.65
C LEU A 5 -10.04 -2.94 5.38
N GLN A 6 -9.18 -3.19 6.36
CA GLN A 6 -8.45 -2.18 7.11
C GLN A 6 -6.95 -2.40 6.96
N PRO A 7 -6.32 -1.87 5.88
CA PRO A 7 -4.90 -2.03 5.68
C PRO A 7 -4.11 -1.29 6.76
N ASN A 8 -3.05 -1.92 7.27
CA ASN A 8 -1.99 -1.31 8.07
C ASN A 8 -1.14 -0.37 7.22
N ALA A 9 -0.89 -0.73 5.96
CA ALA A 9 -0.17 0.11 5.02
C ALA A 9 -0.96 0.25 3.72
N ALA A 10 -1.05 1.48 3.22
CA ALA A 10 -1.54 1.77 1.88
C ALA A 10 -0.66 2.87 1.28
N LEU A 11 0.06 2.56 0.20
CA LEU A 11 0.99 3.49 -0.41
C LEU A 11 1.20 3.20 -1.90
N TRP A 12 1.51 4.24 -2.66
CA TRP A 12 2.26 4.07 -3.90
C TRP A 12 3.73 3.96 -3.59
N PHE A 13 4.41 2.98 -4.18
CA PHE A 13 5.83 2.77 -4.06
C PHE A 13 6.47 2.75 -5.44
N PHE A 14 7.55 3.50 -5.63
CA PHE A 14 8.30 3.51 -6.87
C PHE A 14 9.42 2.47 -6.80
N ASP A 15 9.39 1.52 -7.73
CA ASP A 15 10.47 0.57 -7.95
C ASP A 15 11.45 1.16 -9.00
N PRO A 16 12.67 1.54 -8.59
CA PRO A 16 13.64 2.11 -9.51
C PRO A 16 14.23 1.08 -10.50
N GLU A 17 14.18 -0.22 -10.19
CA GLU A 17 14.70 -1.27 -11.08
C GLU A 17 13.73 -1.54 -12.22
N ALA A 18 12.44 -1.66 -11.91
CA ALA A 18 11.37 -1.78 -12.90
C ALA A 18 11.01 -0.44 -13.58
N ASN A 19 11.37 0.68 -12.94
CA ASN A 19 10.92 2.03 -13.30
C ASN A 19 9.38 2.13 -13.35
N GLU A 20 8.72 1.52 -12.36
CA GLU A 20 7.28 1.39 -12.26
C GLU A 20 6.76 1.80 -10.88
N TRP A 21 5.48 2.17 -10.83
CA TRP A 21 4.77 2.46 -9.59
C TRP A 21 3.85 1.30 -9.23
N TYR A 22 3.96 0.82 -7.99
CA TYR A 22 3.07 -0.20 -7.43
C TYR A 22 2.19 0.40 -6.34
N LEU A 23 0.91 0.03 -6.33
CA LEU A 23 -0.02 0.33 -5.26
C LEU A 23 0.02 -0.81 -4.24
N LEU A 24 0.72 -0.59 -3.14
CA LEU A 24 0.97 -1.59 -2.11
C LEU A 24 -0.07 -1.49 -1.00
N PHE A 25 -0.65 -2.63 -0.64
CA PHE A 25 -1.48 -2.77 0.55
C PHE A 25 -0.92 -3.86 1.46
N ALA A 26 -0.76 -3.54 2.75
CA ALA A 26 -0.51 -4.54 3.78
C ALA A 26 -1.70 -4.56 4.73
N ALA A 27 -2.33 -5.73 4.87
CA ALA A 27 -3.56 -5.87 5.66
C ALA A 27 -3.55 -7.21 6.41
N PRO A 28 -3.96 -7.28 7.70
CA PRO A 28 -4.01 -8.52 8.48
C PRO A 28 -4.83 -9.63 7.80
N GLU A 29 -5.83 -9.22 7.01
CA GLU A 29 -6.68 -10.10 6.21
C GLU A 29 -5.88 -10.93 5.20
N VAL A 30 -4.73 -10.45 4.74
CA VAL A 30 -3.84 -11.22 3.85
C VAL A 30 -3.37 -12.50 4.55
N THR A 31 -2.99 -12.41 5.82
CA THR A 31 -2.55 -13.55 6.62
C THR A 31 -3.73 -14.41 7.09
N THR A 32 -4.85 -13.80 7.50
CA THR A 32 -5.98 -14.57 8.09
C THR A 32 -6.93 -15.20 7.06
N LYS A 33 -7.10 -14.57 5.89
CA LYS A 33 -8.05 -14.99 4.83
C LYS A 33 -7.33 -15.43 3.55
N GLY A 34 -6.05 -15.12 3.44
CA GLY A 34 -5.24 -15.42 2.28
C GLY A 34 -5.28 -14.32 1.22
N PRO A 35 -4.21 -14.19 0.41
CA PRO A 35 -4.09 -13.11 -0.57
C PRO A 35 -5.18 -13.16 -1.65
N ARG A 36 -5.66 -14.35 -2.03
CA ARG A 36 -6.70 -14.50 -3.06
C ARG A 36 -8.02 -13.82 -2.66
N GLU A 37 -8.46 -13.97 -1.42
CA GLU A 37 -9.70 -13.35 -0.96
C GLU A 37 -9.55 -11.83 -0.90
N VAL A 38 -8.40 -11.35 -0.42
CA VAL A 38 -8.12 -9.91 -0.34
C VAL A 38 -8.06 -9.29 -1.74
N TYR A 39 -7.40 -9.93 -2.70
CA TYR A 39 -7.40 -9.46 -4.10
C TYR A 39 -8.82 -9.43 -4.69
N ALA A 40 -9.66 -10.42 -4.40
CA ALA A 40 -11.04 -10.43 -4.88
C ALA A 40 -11.84 -9.23 -4.34
N LYS A 41 -11.67 -8.90 -3.04
CA LYS A 41 -12.30 -7.72 -2.44
C LYS A 41 -11.77 -6.41 -3.01
N ILE A 42 -10.47 -6.30 -3.24
CA ILE A 42 -9.90 -5.09 -3.86
C ILE A 42 -10.44 -4.92 -5.28
N ARG A 43 -10.57 -6.01 -6.04
CA ARG A 43 -11.19 -5.98 -7.35
C ARG A 43 -12.63 -5.48 -7.28
N GLU A 44 -13.42 -6.01 -6.36
CA GLU A 44 -14.80 -5.56 -6.13
C GLU A 44 -14.85 -4.06 -5.79
N VAL A 45 -13.95 -3.56 -4.94
CA VAL A 45 -13.85 -2.12 -4.61
C VAL A 45 -13.57 -1.30 -5.88
N ILE A 46 -12.60 -1.72 -6.68
CA ILE A 46 -12.21 -1.01 -7.92
C ILE A 46 -13.36 -1.00 -8.92
N GLU A 47 -14.06 -2.12 -9.08
CA GLU A 47 -15.25 -2.22 -9.94
C GLU A 47 -16.38 -1.30 -9.46
N GLN A 48 -16.65 -1.23 -8.15
CA GLN A 48 -17.65 -0.33 -7.58
C GLN A 48 -17.29 1.16 -7.73
N LEU A 49 -16.00 1.50 -7.69
CA LEU A 49 -15.52 2.86 -7.92
C LEU A 49 -15.65 3.30 -9.40
N GLY A 50 -15.76 2.34 -10.33
CA GLY A 50 -15.95 2.59 -11.76
C GLY A 50 -14.88 3.50 -12.34
N GLU A 51 -15.28 4.53 -13.09
CA GLU A 51 -14.35 5.48 -13.73
C GLU A 51 -13.44 6.22 -12.73
N LYS A 52 -13.84 6.34 -11.46
CA LYS A 52 -13.00 6.97 -10.43
C LYS A 52 -11.75 6.14 -10.09
N ALA A 53 -11.79 4.83 -10.31
CA ALA A 53 -10.63 3.94 -10.14
C ALA A 53 -9.80 3.77 -11.42
N SER A 54 -10.24 4.31 -12.56
CA SER A 54 -9.57 4.15 -13.86
C SER A 54 -8.14 4.69 -13.91
N ALA A 55 -7.73 5.47 -12.91
CA ALA A 55 -6.39 6.03 -12.81
C ALA A 55 -5.29 4.98 -12.56
N ALA A 56 -5.62 3.80 -12.05
CA ALA A 56 -4.65 2.74 -11.75
C ALA A 56 -5.12 1.36 -12.22
N PRO A 57 -4.39 0.68 -13.12
CA PRO A 57 -4.75 -0.67 -13.54
C PRO A 57 -4.56 -1.66 -12.38
N PHE A 58 -5.42 -2.68 -12.28
CA PHE A 58 -5.32 -3.68 -11.21
C PHE A 58 -3.96 -4.41 -11.18
N SER A 59 -3.25 -4.48 -12.31
CA SER A 59 -1.94 -5.13 -12.42
C SER A 59 -0.85 -4.49 -11.57
N VAL A 60 -0.99 -3.22 -11.19
CA VAL A 60 0.00 -2.53 -10.32
C VAL A 60 -0.31 -2.70 -8.84
N VAL A 61 -1.43 -3.35 -8.49
CA VAL A 61 -1.81 -3.59 -7.10
C VAL A 61 -1.06 -4.81 -6.58
N SER A 62 -0.34 -4.63 -5.47
CA SER A 62 0.35 -5.72 -4.79
C SER A 62 -0.02 -5.77 -3.31
N LEU A 63 -0.16 -7.00 -2.80
CA LEU A 63 -0.39 -7.28 -1.40
C LEU A 63 0.93 -7.65 -0.72
N LEU A 64 1.20 -7.02 0.41
CA LEU A 64 2.30 -7.34 1.30
C LEU A 64 1.78 -8.04 2.56
N ASP A 65 2.66 -8.81 3.20
CA ASP A 65 2.41 -9.25 4.57
C ASP A 65 2.44 -8.02 5.50
N PRO A 66 1.56 -7.93 6.52
CA PRO A 66 1.64 -6.87 7.53
C PRO A 66 3.01 -6.77 8.23
N ASN A 67 3.76 -7.87 8.27
CA ASN A 67 5.09 -7.96 8.85
C ASN A 67 6.22 -7.74 7.84
N ASP A 68 5.91 -7.40 6.59
CA ASP A 68 6.88 -7.12 5.55
C ASP A 68 7.91 -6.07 6.01
N GLU A 69 9.16 -6.27 5.61
CA GLU A 69 10.28 -5.43 6.05
C GLU A 69 10.08 -3.95 5.66
N LEU A 70 9.56 -3.68 4.45
CA LEU A 70 9.26 -2.34 4.00
C LEU A 70 8.18 -1.69 4.87
N VAL A 71 7.14 -2.44 5.23
CA VAL A 71 6.05 -1.95 6.08
C VAL A 71 6.58 -1.57 7.46
N ARG A 72 7.38 -2.45 8.08
CA ARG A 72 8.01 -2.18 9.39
C ARG A 72 8.96 -0.99 9.34
N LEU A 73 9.75 -0.88 8.27
CA LEU A 73 10.67 0.23 8.06
C LEU A 73 9.92 1.57 8.00
N LEU A 74 8.84 1.63 7.21
CA LEU A 74 8.02 2.82 7.04
C LEU A 74 7.24 3.17 8.31
N GLN A 75 6.74 2.19 9.08
CA GLN A 75 6.10 2.41 10.37
C GLN A 75 7.03 3.12 11.37
N GLY A 76 8.33 2.81 11.33
CA GLY A 76 9.33 3.47 12.18
C GLY A 76 9.63 4.91 11.76
N ALA A 77 9.50 5.25 10.48
CA ALA A 77 9.91 6.53 9.92
C ALA A 77 8.76 7.52 9.69
N VAL A 78 7.56 7.04 9.41
CA VAL A 78 6.40 7.84 9.01
C VAL A 78 5.25 7.59 9.98
N ARG A 79 4.56 8.66 10.39
CA ARG A 79 3.31 8.57 11.14
C ARG A 79 2.22 9.28 10.37
N THR A 80 1.25 8.53 9.86
CA THR A 80 0.09 9.12 9.18
C THR A 80 -1.00 9.57 10.15
N GLY A 81 -1.00 9.12 11.42
CA GLY A 81 -2.12 9.38 12.33
C GLY A 81 -3.42 8.68 11.90
N PRO A 82 -4.57 8.98 12.54
CA PRO A 82 -5.83 8.35 12.19
C PRO A 82 -6.32 8.79 10.79
N GLY A 83 -6.90 7.86 10.03
CA GLY A 83 -7.53 8.14 8.74
C GLY A 83 -6.61 7.94 7.53
N ILE A 84 -6.79 8.78 6.52
CA ILE A 84 -6.00 8.81 5.28
C ILE A 84 -5.26 10.14 5.25
N ASN A 85 -3.93 10.10 5.12
CA ASN A 85 -3.09 11.27 5.01
C ASN A 85 -2.12 11.11 3.85
N ARG A 86 -1.83 12.17 3.10
CA ARG A 86 -0.93 12.10 1.95
C ARG A 86 0.48 12.55 2.34
N VAL A 87 1.38 11.60 2.56
CA VAL A 87 2.78 11.86 2.87
C VAL A 87 3.64 11.47 1.67
N ARG A 88 4.39 12.42 1.10
CA ARG A 88 5.41 12.11 0.09
C ARG A 88 6.73 11.83 0.78
N PHE A 89 7.29 10.66 0.52
CA PHE A 89 8.53 10.19 1.12
C PHE A 89 9.52 9.83 0.00
N SER A 90 10.34 10.81 -0.39
CA SER A 90 11.19 10.74 -1.59
C SER A 90 12.65 10.98 -1.26
N LYS A 91 13.55 10.19 -1.86
CA LYS A 91 15.00 10.28 -1.72
C LYS A 91 15.46 10.25 -0.26
N ASN A 92 14.90 9.32 0.51
CA ASN A 92 15.19 9.18 1.93
C ASN A 92 15.96 7.89 2.21
N VAL A 93 16.75 7.88 3.29
CA VAL A 93 17.40 6.68 3.81
C VAL A 93 16.84 6.38 5.19
N ILE A 94 16.34 5.16 5.39
CA ILE A 94 15.90 4.67 6.71
C ILE A 94 16.69 3.40 7.00
N ASN A 95 17.38 3.34 8.14
CA ASN A 95 18.16 2.17 8.57
C ASN A 95 19.14 1.62 7.50
N GLY A 96 19.67 2.47 6.63
CA GLY A 96 20.56 2.07 5.53
C GLY A 96 19.84 1.63 4.24
N HIS A 97 18.51 1.58 4.23
CA HIS A 97 17.70 1.32 3.04
C HIS A 97 17.33 2.64 2.37
N PHE A 98 17.68 2.77 1.09
CA PHE A 98 17.31 3.92 0.29
C PHE A 98 15.90 3.72 -0.30
N ILE A 99 15.01 4.67 -0.03
CA ILE A 99 13.68 4.75 -0.61
C ILE A 99 13.70 5.84 -1.68
N ASP A 100 13.50 5.43 -2.94
CA ASP A 100 13.55 6.34 -4.07
C ASP A 100 12.36 7.30 -4.07
N ASP A 101 11.13 6.79 -4.15
CA ASP A 101 9.91 7.57 -3.95
C ASP A 101 8.76 6.70 -3.43
N ALA A 102 7.95 7.28 -2.56
CA ALA A 102 6.74 6.67 -2.06
C ALA A 102 5.70 7.76 -1.74
N LEU A 103 4.45 7.50 -2.10
CA LEU A 103 3.30 8.31 -1.68
C LEU A 103 2.45 7.50 -0.71
N ILE A 104 2.62 7.79 0.57
CA ILE A 104 2.03 7.02 1.67
C ILE A 104 0.68 7.63 2.03
N TYR A 105 -0.37 6.81 2.00
CA TYR A 105 -1.72 7.18 2.42
C TYR A 105 -2.04 6.76 3.85
N ARG A 106 -1.46 5.64 4.28
CA ARG A 106 -1.61 5.06 5.61
C ARG A 106 -0.40 4.23 5.98
N ILE A 107 0.03 4.37 7.23
CA ILE A 107 0.97 3.46 7.91
C ILE A 107 0.55 3.37 9.39
N ALA A 108 0.28 2.15 9.88
CA ALA A 108 -0.26 1.88 11.22
C ALA A 108 0.29 0.58 11.81
#